data_AF-A0A2V7L053-F1
#
_entry.id   AF-A0A2V7L053-F1
#
_cell.length_a   1.000
_cell.length_b   1.000
_cell.length_c   1.000
_cell.angle_alpha   90.00
_cell.angle_beta   90.00
_cell.angle_gamma   90.00
#
_symmetry.space_group_name_H-M   'P 1'
#
loop_
_entity.id
_entity.type
_entity.pdbx_description
1 polymer ?
#
loop_
_entity_poly.entity_id
_entity_poly.type
_entity_poly.pdbx_seq_one_letter_code
_entity_poly.pdbx_strand_id
1 'polypeptide(L)'
;MTAITMVVLPLQAQDTTAHRDTVPAVPPAPSIEQLQYMDGLKTVTRGVAQLHDGLSRVSRTQQADSATRHHAAKRLGGLCGTARSFIVSGRPKMKPSAYSDSLRILAKQLTLRLDTLTNALPICERTAGRDPAVATALTTKLKSYDDALLAFKTSQAAFYRPDSAKAQPPTPQ
;
A
#
# COMPACT_ATOMS: atom_id res chain seq x y z
N MET A 1 -62.14 -20.65 59.37
CA MET A 1 -61.75 -20.38 57.98
C MET A 1 -60.70 -19.28 57.99
N THR A 2 -59.43 -19.66 57.93
CA THR A 2 -58.29 -18.75 57.73
C THR A 2 -57.18 -19.60 57.14
N ALA A 3 -56.84 -19.38 55.87
CA ALA A 3 -55.78 -20.10 55.18
C ALA A 3 -54.65 -19.13 54.82
N ILE A 4 -53.44 -19.55 55.15
CA ILE A 4 -52.17 -18.84 55.10
C ILE A 4 -51.64 -18.85 53.66
N THR A 5 -51.29 -17.69 53.13
CA THR A 5 -50.64 -17.54 51.82
C THR A 5 -49.13 -17.71 51.97
N MET A 6 -48.55 -18.74 51.35
CA MET A 6 -47.11 -18.86 51.13
C MET A 6 -46.79 -18.49 49.68
N VAL A 7 -45.84 -17.58 49.48
CA VAL A 7 -45.27 -17.27 48.17
C VAL A 7 -43.91 -17.97 48.07
N VAL A 8 -43.81 -18.91 47.13
CA VAL A 8 -42.58 -19.58 46.70
C VAL A 8 -42.24 -19.07 45.30
N LEU A 9 -41.01 -18.59 45.10
CA LEU A 9 -40.34 -18.45 43.80
C LEU A 9 -39.15 -19.43 43.77
N PRO A 10 -38.53 -19.78 42.63
CA PRO A 10 -38.88 -19.54 41.22
C PRO A 10 -38.85 -20.84 40.37
N LEU A 11 -39.45 -20.84 39.17
CA LEU A 11 -39.07 -21.82 38.13
C LEU A 11 -38.75 -21.09 36.83
N GLN A 12 -37.60 -21.46 36.28
CA GLN A 12 -36.94 -20.89 35.12
C GLN A 12 -37.78 -21.05 33.85
N ALA A 13 -37.99 -19.95 33.13
CA ALA A 13 -38.23 -19.97 31.70
C ALA A 13 -36.95 -19.46 31.02
N GLN A 14 -36.10 -20.40 30.59
CA GLN A 14 -35.04 -20.13 29.62
C GLN A 14 -35.72 -19.92 28.26
N ASP A 15 -36.10 -18.69 27.97
CA ASP A 15 -36.45 -18.31 26.60
C ASP A 15 -35.18 -18.12 25.77
N THR A 16 -35.18 -18.88 24.69
CA THR A 16 -34.08 -19.09 23.77
C THR A 16 -33.90 -17.83 22.93
N THR A 17 -32.85 -17.05 23.19
CA THR A 17 -32.24 -16.22 22.15
C THR A 17 -30.76 -16.54 22.11
N ALA A 18 -30.41 -17.43 21.18
CA ALA A 18 -29.04 -17.69 20.80
C ALA A 18 -28.44 -16.38 20.26
N HIS A 19 -27.82 -15.61 21.17
CA HIS A 19 -26.93 -14.53 20.80
C HIS A 19 -25.77 -15.21 20.07
N ARG A 20 -25.76 -15.12 18.74
CA ARG A 20 -24.63 -15.54 17.91
C ARG A 20 -23.48 -14.59 18.28
N ASP A 21 -22.68 -14.99 19.26
CA ASP A 21 -21.39 -14.38 19.58
C ASP A 21 -20.58 -14.39 18.29
N THR A 22 -20.66 -13.28 17.56
CA THR A 22 -19.85 -13.04 16.38
C THR A 22 -18.51 -12.60 16.92
N VAL A 23 -17.68 -13.58 17.29
CA VAL A 23 -16.24 -13.34 17.49
C VAL A 23 -15.78 -12.57 16.25
N PRO A 24 -15.20 -11.36 16.39
CA PRO A 24 -14.64 -10.66 15.25
C PRO A 24 -13.64 -11.61 14.60
N ALA A 25 -13.93 -12.02 13.36
CA ALA A 25 -13.07 -12.95 12.65
C ALA A 25 -11.67 -12.34 12.62
N VAL A 26 -10.73 -12.98 13.33
CA VAL A 26 -9.32 -12.58 13.29
C VAL A 26 -8.92 -12.58 11.82
N PRO A 27 -8.42 -11.45 11.28
CA PRO A 27 -8.07 -11.40 9.87
C PRO A 27 -7.08 -12.53 9.57
N PRO A 28 -7.31 -13.31 8.51
CA PRO A 28 -6.49 -14.48 8.23
C PRO A 28 -5.04 -14.06 8.06
N ALA A 29 -4.13 -14.87 8.61
CA ALA A 29 -2.70 -14.67 8.44
C ALA A 29 -2.35 -14.56 6.94
N PRO A 30 -1.37 -13.72 6.56
CA PRO A 30 -1.02 -13.52 5.16
C PRO A 30 -0.52 -14.82 4.52
N SER A 31 -1.00 -15.11 3.32
CA SER A 31 -0.57 -16.30 2.56
C SER A 31 0.89 -16.18 2.11
N ILE A 32 1.52 -17.31 1.75
CA ILE A 32 2.89 -17.33 1.21
C ILE A 32 3.01 -16.42 -0.02
N GLU A 33 2.00 -16.42 -0.89
CA GLU A 33 1.96 -15.56 -2.08
C GLU A 33 1.88 -14.08 -1.72
N GLN A 34 1.14 -13.71 -0.67
CA GLN A 34 1.08 -12.34 -0.16
C GLN A 34 2.42 -11.91 0.44
N LEU A 35 3.12 -12.81 1.15
CA LEU A 35 4.46 -12.54 1.67
C LEU A 35 5.47 -12.32 0.54
N GLN A 36 5.43 -13.13 -0.52
CA GLN A 36 6.26 -12.94 -1.71
C GLN A 36 5.96 -11.63 -2.42
N TYR A 37 4.66 -11.29 -2.57
CA TYR A 37 4.25 -10.01 -3.14
C TYR A 37 4.81 -8.84 -2.33
N MET A 38 4.76 -8.92 -0.99
CA MET A 38 5.33 -7.91 -0.09
C MET A 38 6.84 -7.81 -0.15
N ASP A 39 7.54 -8.93 -0.30
CA ASP A 39 8.99 -8.93 -0.50
C ASP A 39 9.39 -8.25 -1.82
N GLY A 40 8.67 -8.57 -2.90
CA GLY A 40 8.80 -7.89 -4.18
C GLY A 40 8.55 -6.39 -4.08
N LEU A 41 7.46 -6.00 -3.39
CA LEU A 41 7.10 -4.60 -3.20
C LEU A 41 8.16 -3.84 -2.39
N LYS A 42 8.73 -4.43 -1.33
CA LYS A 42 9.83 -3.84 -0.56
C LYS A 42 11.04 -3.57 -1.45
N THR A 43 11.41 -4.55 -2.27
CA THR A 43 12.54 -4.46 -3.21
C THR A 43 12.32 -3.33 -4.21
N VAL A 44 11.14 -3.29 -4.84
CA VAL A 44 10.74 -2.22 -5.77
C VAL A 44 10.77 -0.85 -5.09
N THR A 45 10.16 -0.72 -3.91
CA THR A 45 10.05 0.55 -3.18
C THR A 45 11.45 1.10 -2.84
N ARG A 46 12.42 0.21 -2.55
CA ARG A 46 13.82 0.62 -2.33
C ARG A 46 14.45 1.25 -3.58
N GLY A 47 14.17 0.69 -4.77
CA GLY A 47 14.59 1.28 -6.04
C GLY A 47 13.89 2.63 -6.30
N VAL A 48 12.59 2.71 -6.05
CA VAL A 48 11.80 3.94 -6.22
C VAL A 48 12.30 5.05 -5.29
N ALA A 49 12.66 4.74 -4.05
CA ALA A 49 13.22 5.70 -3.10
C ALA A 49 14.50 6.37 -3.64
N GLN A 50 15.36 5.64 -4.37
CA GLN A 50 16.55 6.21 -5.00
C GLN A 50 16.19 7.25 -6.08
N LEU A 51 15.08 7.05 -6.79
CA LEU A 51 14.59 8.01 -7.79
C LEU A 51 14.11 9.30 -7.11
N HIS A 52 13.38 9.20 -6.00
CA HIS A 52 12.99 10.37 -5.20
C HIS A 52 14.19 11.16 -4.71
N ASP A 53 15.22 10.47 -4.20
CA ASP A 53 16.45 11.11 -3.75
C ASP A 53 17.16 11.86 -4.90
N GLY A 54 17.21 11.24 -6.08
CA GLY A 54 17.78 11.82 -7.29
C GLY A 54 17.01 13.06 -7.73
N LEU A 55 15.68 12.97 -7.83
CA LEU A 55 14.83 14.08 -8.25
C LEU A 55 14.84 15.22 -7.24
N SER A 56 14.86 14.91 -5.94
CA SER A 56 14.98 15.93 -4.89
C SER A 56 16.29 16.71 -5.02
N ARG A 57 17.39 16.05 -5.39
CA ARG A 57 18.67 16.71 -5.66
C ARG A 57 18.62 17.58 -6.92
N VAL A 58 18.01 17.09 -8.00
CA VAL A 58 17.81 17.88 -9.22
C VAL A 58 16.96 19.11 -8.93
N SER A 59 15.86 18.97 -8.19
CA SER A 59 15.01 20.08 -7.78
C SER A 59 15.76 21.13 -6.97
N ARG A 60 16.56 20.72 -5.97
CA ARG A 60 17.34 21.65 -5.14
C ARG A 60 18.44 22.39 -5.91
N THR A 61 18.90 21.83 -7.02
CA THR A 61 19.97 22.42 -7.83
C THR A 61 19.45 23.24 -9.01
N GLN A 62 18.13 23.39 -9.18
CA GLN A 62 17.56 24.13 -10.32
C GLN A 62 18.01 25.58 -10.44
N GLN A 63 18.32 26.24 -9.32
CA GLN A 63 18.82 27.62 -9.28
C GLN A 63 20.36 27.70 -9.23
N ALA A 64 21.07 26.56 -9.24
CA ALA A 64 22.52 26.52 -9.25
C ALA A 64 23.09 26.78 -10.66
N ASP A 65 24.42 26.91 -10.72
CA ASP A 65 25.16 27.03 -11.98
C ASP A 65 24.92 25.82 -12.91
N SER A 66 25.26 25.98 -14.18
CA SER A 66 25.04 24.95 -15.21
C SER A 66 25.80 23.65 -14.93
N ALA A 67 27.01 23.71 -14.36
CA ALA A 67 27.80 22.53 -14.04
C ALA A 67 27.17 21.75 -12.88
N THR A 68 26.77 22.42 -11.81
CA THR A 68 26.08 21.80 -10.66
C THR A 68 24.77 21.14 -11.10
N ARG A 69 23.96 21.81 -11.94
CA ARG A 69 22.75 21.22 -12.53
C ARG A 69 23.05 19.99 -13.36
N HIS A 70 24.06 20.07 -14.24
CA HIS A 70 24.46 18.95 -15.08
C HIS A 70 24.94 17.75 -14.24
N HIS A 71 25.72 17.97 -13.18
CA HIS A 71 26.17 16.92 -12.28
C HIS A 71 25.01 16.24 -11.55
N ALA A 72 24.05 17.01 -11.05
CA ALA A 72 22.84 16.46 -10.40
C ALA A 72 22.02 15.62 -11.38
N ALA A 73 21.85 16.10 -12.62
CA ALA A 73 21.09 15.41 -13.65
C ALA A 73 21.81 14.13 -14.16
N LYS A 74 23.14 14.16 -14.31
CA LYS A 74 23.95 12.97 -14.60
C LYS A 74 23.86 11.92 -13.49
N ARG A 75 23.87 12.37 -12.22
CA ARG A 75 23.67 11.48 -11.08
C ARG A 75 22.28 10.84 -11.07
N LEU A 76 21.23 11.58 -11.43
CA LEU A 76 19.89 11.03 -11.61
C LEU A 76 19.88 9.89 -12.64
N GLY A 77 20.60 10.04 -13.76
CA GLY A 77 20.74 8.97 -14.76
C GLY A 77 21.28 7.66 -14.18
N GLY A 78 22.33 7.72 -13.35
CA GLY A 78 22.86 6.53 -12.67
C GLY A 78 21.89 5.91 -11.65
N LEU A 79 21.09 6.75 -10.97
CA LEU A 79 20.03 6.29 -10.06
C LEU A 79 18.88 5.62 -10.84
N CYS A 80 18.56 6.08 -12.05
CA CYS A 80 17.60 5.42 -12.93
C CYS A 80 18.02 3.99 -13.31
N GLY A 81 19.31 3.78 -13.62
CA GLY A 81 19.86 2.44 -13.85
C GLY A 81 19.80 1.55 -12.60
N THR A 82 20.18 2.09 -11.44
CA THR A 82 20.16 1.34 -10.16
C THR A 82 18.73 0.97 -9.75
N ALA A 83 17.80 1.92 -9.81
CA ALA A 83 16.40 1.71 -9.51
C ALA A 83 15.79 0.64 -10.42
N ARG A 84 16.15 0.64 -11.71
CA ARG A 84 15.69 -0.38 -12.66
C ARG A 84 16.09 -1.79 -12.21
N SER A 85 17.30 -1.99 -11.70
CA SER A 85 17.75 -3.31 -11.20
C SER A 85 16.92 -3.79 -9.99
N PHE A 86 16.59 -2.88 -9.06
CA PHE A 86 15.67 -3.20 -7.96
C PHE A 86 14.27 -3.55 -8.46
N ILE A 87 13.77 -2.80 -9.45
CA ILE A 87 12.42 -3.05 -9.97
C ILE A 87 12.35 -4.37 -10.74
N VAL A 88 13.32 -4.65 -11.61
CA VAL A 88 13.38 -5.90 -12.39
C VAL A 88 13.52 -7.12 -11.48
N SER A 89 14.22 -7.01 -10.35
CA SER A 89 14.34 -8.11 -9.37
C SER A 89 13.11 -8.29 -8.48
N GLY A 90 12.43 -7.21 -8.10
CA GLY A 90 11.24 -7.26 -7.24
C GLY A 90 9.94 -7.57 -7.99
N ARG A 91 9.78 -7.05 -9.21
CA ARG A 91 8.55 -7.14 -10.01
C ARG A 91 8.03 -8.57 -10.23
N PRO A 92 8.86 -9.59 -10.54
CA PRO A 92 8.36 -10.95 -10.75
C PRO A 92 7.67 -11.57 -9.53
N LYS A 93 7.99 -11.10 -8.32
CA LYS A 93 7.37 -11.54 -7.06
C LYS A 93 6.01 -10.88 -6.82
N MET A 94 5.75 -9.72 -7.45
CA MET A 94 4.52 -8.95 -7.28
C MET A 94 3.37 -9.49 -8.14
N LYS A 95 2.92 -10.72 -7.89
CA LYS A 95 1.77 -11.33 -8.60
C LYS A 95 0.45 -10.81 -8.02
N PRO A 96 -0.39 -10.07 -8.77
CA PRO A 96 -1.65 -9.56 -8.24
C PRO A 96 -2.64 -10.65 -7.81
N SER A 97 -2.49 -11.87 -8.33
CA SER A 97 -3.29 -13.03 -7.94
C SER A 97 -3.13 -13.45 -6.47
N ALA A 98 -2.10 -12.94 -5.77
CA ALA A 98 -1.91 -13.16 -4.33
C ALA A 98 -3.05 -12.53 -3.48
N TYR A 99 -3.84 -11.63 -4.06
CA TYR A 99 -4.99 -11.01 -3.42
C TYR A 99 -6.29 -11.35 -4.14
N SER A 100 -7.41 -11.34 -3.42
CA SER A 100 -8.77 -11.42 -3.96
C SER A 100 -9.41 -10.04 -4.11
N ASP A 101 -10.53 -9.99 -4.83
CA ASP A 101 -11.47 -8.88 -4.83
C ASP A 101 -10.87 -7.50 -5.14
N SER A 102 -11.16 -6.49 -4.31
CA SER A 102 -10.71 -5.11 -4.45
C SER A 102 -9.19 -4.97 -4.33
N LEU A 103 -8.55 -5.73 -3.44
CA LEU A 103 -7.09 -5.72 -3.30
C LEU A 103 -6.39 -6.25 -4.56
N ARG A 104 -6.98 -7.22 -5.26
CA ARG A 104 -6.47 -7.69 -6.56
C ARG A 104 -6.46 -6.58 -7.61
N ILE A 105 -7.51 -5.76 -7.64
CA ILE A 105 -7.62 -4.63 -8.58
C ILE A 105 -6.54 -3.60 -8.28
N LEU A 106 -6.37 -3.23 -7.01
CA LEU A 106 -5.33 -2.28 -6.58
C LEU A 106 -3.92 -2.82 -6.84
N ALA A 107 -3.67 -4.10 -6.58
CA ALA A 107 -2.39 -4.75 -6.89
C ALA A 107 -2.08 -4.70 -8.40
N LYS A 108 -3.07 -4.96 -9.27
CA LYS A 108 -2.92 -4.81 -10.73
C LYS A 108 -2.58 -3.38 -11.10
N GLN A 109 -3.31 -2.40 -10.57
CA GLN A 109 -3.05 -0.97 -10.83
C GLN A 109 -1.63 -0.58 -10.41
N LEU A 110 -1.20 -0.97 -9.20
CA LEU A 110 0.16 -0.73 -8.72
C LEU A 110 1.21 -1.32 -9.67
N THR A 111 1.04 -2.56 -10.11
CA THR A 111 1.97 -3.18 -11.06
C THR A 111 1.99 -2.49 -12.43
N LEU A 112 0.85 -2.00 -12.91
CA LEU A 112 0.77 -1.26 -14.18
C LEU A 112 1.47 0.11 -14.08
N ARG A 113 1.31 0.82 -12.96
CA ARG A 113 2.03 2.08 -12.72
C ARG A 113 3.53 1.85 -12.58
N LEU A 114 3.93 0.77 -11.91
CA LEU A 114 5.31 0.36 -11.83
C LEU A 114 5.92 0.03 -13.21
N ASP A 115 5.18 -0.64 -14.08
CA ASP A 115 5.66 -0.97 -15.43
C ASP A 115 5.82 0.29 -16.28
N THR A 116 4.86 1.21 -16.16
CA THR A 116 4.93 2.52 -16.82
C THR A 116 6.16 3.30 -16.35
N LEU A 117 6.46 3.29 -15.05
CA LEU A 117 7.67 3.88 -14.48
C LEU A 117 8.93 3.18 -15.03
N THR A 118 8.95 1.85 -15.02
CA THR A 118 10.08 1.03 -15.48
C THR A 118 10.44 1.29 -16.93
N ASN A 119 9.43 1.44 -17.79
CA ASN A 119 9.61 1.74 -19.22
C ASN A 119 10.27 3.11 -19.46
N ALA A 120 10.18 4.05 -18.51
CA ALA A 120 10.82 5.35 -18.60
C ALA A 120 12.29 5.36 -18.14
N LEU A 121 12.72 4.36 -17.35
CA LEU A 121 14.05 4.33 -16.74
C LEU A 121 15.20 4.23 -17.77
N PRO A 122 15.12 3.42 -18.84
CA PRO A 122 16.18 3.37 -19.86
C PRO A 122 16.37 4.68 -20.62
N ILE A 123 15.31 5.49 -20.74
CA ILE A 123 15.41 6.84 -21.31
C ILE A 123 16.09 7.73 -20.30
N CYS A 124 15.60 7.75 -19.04
CA CYS A 124 16.21 8.53 -17.97
C CYS A 124 17.72 8.27 -17.84
N GLU A 125 18.15 7.02 -17.83
CA GLU A 125 19.55 6.63 -17.72
C GLU A 125 20.42 7.26 -18.83
N ARG A 126 19.92 7.27 -20.07
CA ARG A 126 20.65 7.79 -21.23
C ARG A 126 20.61 9.30 -21.36
N THR A 127 19.50 9.94 -20.96
CA THR A 127 19.23 11.34 -21.31
C THR A 127 19.17 12.30 -20.14
N ALA A 128 19.12 11.83 -18.88
CA ALA A 128 18.98 12.73 -17.73
C ALA A 128 20.06 13.82 -17.66
N GLY A 129 21.31 13.52 -18.03
CA GLY A 129 22.39 14.52 -18.05
C GLY A 129 22.30 15.55 -19.19
N ARG A 130 21.44 15.34 -20.19
CA ARG A 130 21.34 16.16 -21.40
C ARG A 130 20.02 16.90 -21.51
N ASP A 131 18.93 16.26 -21.06
CA ASP A 131 17.58 16.77 -21.18
C ASP A 131 16.94 16.95 -19.80
N PRO A 132 16.69 18.20 -19.36
CA PRO A 132 16.04 18.47 -18.08
C PRO A 132 14.56 18.03 -18.04
N ALA A 133 13.89 17.88 -19.19
CA ALA A 133 12.48 17.46 -19.25
C ALA A 133 12.26 16.02 -18.74
N VAL A 134 13.32 15.20 -18.77
CA VAL A 134 13.34 13.84 -18.22
C VAL A 134 12.96 13.82 -16.75
N ALA A 135 13.47 14.77 -15.96
CA ALA A 135 13.16 14.85 -14.53
C ALA A 135 11.67 15.12 -14.29
N THR A 136 11.07 16.01 -15.07
CA THR A 136 9.63 16.31 -15.03
C THR A 136 8.79 15.09 -15.42
N ALA A 137 9.12 14.44 -16.53
CA ALA A 137 8.41 13.25 -17.01
C ALA A 137 8.50 12.06 -16.03
N LEU A 138 9.64 11.92 -15.34
CA LEU A 138 9.84 10.91 -14.30
C LEU A 138 9.04 11.24 -13.04
N THR A 139 8.99 12.52 -12.64
CA THR A 139 8.21 13.00 -11.49
C THR A 139 6.73 12.64 -11.63
N THR A 140 6.13 12.83 -12.80
CA THR A 140 4.73 12.45 -13.06
C THR A 140 4.50 10.95 -12.91
N LYS A 141 5.42 10.12 -13.40
CA LYS A 141 5.30 8.66 -13.32
C LYS A 141 5.47 8.16 -11.89
N LEU A 142 6.39 8.76 -11.13
CA LEU A 142 6.58 8.45 -9.71
C LEU A 142 5.34 8.79 -8.90
N LYS A 143 4.79 10.00 -9.08
CA LYS A 143 3.54 10.38 -8.42
C LYS A 143 2.42 9.37 -8.69
N SER A 144 2.26 8.96 -9.95
CA SER A 144 1.25 7.95 -10.30
C SER A 144 1.51 6.58 -9.65
N TYR A 145 2.78 6.20 -9.45
CA TYR A 145 3.14 4.99 -8.71
C TYR A 145 2.84 5.15 -7.21
N ASP A 146 3.21 6.28 -6.61
CA ASP A 146 3.00 6.57 -5.19
C ASP A 146 1.53 6.61 -4.82
N ASP A 147 0.69 7.22 -5.66
CA ASP A 147 -0.76 7.26 -5.47
C ASP A 147 -1.35 5.84 -5.47
N ALA A 148 -0.89 4.99 -6.39
CA ALA A 148 -1.32 3.58 -6.44
C ALA A 148 -0.78 2.76 -5.25
N LEU A 149 0.44 3.05 -4.80
CA LEU A 149 1.05 2.41 -3.63
C LEU A 149 0.29 2.77 -2.36
N LEU A 150 -0.07 4.04 -2.20
CA LEU A 150 -0.84 4.53 -1.07
C LEU A 150 -2.23 3.88 -1.05
N ALA A 151 -2.95 3.90 -2.17
CA ALA A 151 -4.26 3.24 -2.29
C ALA A 151 -4.19 1.76 -1.90
N PHE A 152 -3.20 1.04 -2.43
CA PHE A 152 -2.97 -0.37 -2.09
C PHE A 152 -2.68 -0.59 -0.60
N LYS A 153 -1.76 0.18 -0.01
CA LYS A 153 -1.38 0.04 1.42
C LYS A 153 -2.53 0.41 2.35
N THR A 154 -3.30 1.45 2.03
CA THR A 154 -4.47 1.87 2.82
C THR A 154 -5.55 0.79 2.81
N SER A 155 -5.90 0.26 1.64
CA SER A 155 -6.88 -0.85 1.56
C SER A 155 -6.36 -2.14 2.21
N GLN A 156 -5.05 -2.42 2.09
CA GLN A 156 -4.42 -3.56 2.75
C GLN A 156 -4.50 -3.42 4.28
N ALA A 157 -4.22 -2.23 4.82
CA ALA A 157 -4.31 -1.97 6.25
C ALA A 157 -5.75 -2.11 6.76
N ALA A 158 -6.75 -1.61 6.02
CA ALA A 158 -8.16 -1.77 6.36
C ALA A 158 -8.61 -3.26 6.35
N PHE A 159 -8.03 -4.09 5.47
CA PHE A 159 -8.32 -5.52 5.44
C PHE A 159 -7.78 -6.26 6.67
N TYR A 160 -6.57 -5.94 7.12
CA TYR A 160 -5.95 -6.58 8.29
C TYR A 160 -6.31 -5.93 9.64
N ARG A 161 -6.96 -4.77 9.62
CA ARG A 161 -7.53 -4.10 10.79
C ARG A 161 -8.94 -3.65 10.45
N PRO A 162 -9.92 -4.57 10.36
CA PRO A 162 -11.31 -4.17 10.32
C PRO A 162 -11.58 -3.42 11.63
N ASP A 163 -11.89 -2.13 11.54
CA ASP A 163 -12.17 -1.29 12.70
C ASP A 163 -13.16 -1.97 13.65
N SER A 164 -12.85 -1.92 14.94
CA SER A 164 -13.72 -2.27 16.08
C SER A 164 -14.95 -1.35 16.21
N ALA A 165 -15.39 -0.71 15.12
CA ALA A 165 -16.44 0.31 15.07
C ALA A 165 -17.87 -0.28 15.08
N LYS A 166 -18.09 -1.36 15.82
CA LYS A 166 -19.43 -1.93 16.04
C LYS A 166 -19.62 -2.36 17.49
N ALA A 167 -19.39 -1.44 18.42
CA ALA A 167 -19.76 -1.61 19.83
C ALA A 167 -20.21 -0.26 20.41
N GLN A 168 -21.34 0.26 19.91
CA GLN A 168 -22.08 1.29 20.63
C GLN A 168 -23.54 0.84 20.69
N PRO A 169 -24.02 0.34 21.84
CA PRO A 169 -25.44 0.09 22.05
C PRO A 169 -26.20 1.42 22.01
N PRO A 170 -27.44 1.46 21.49
CA PRO A 170 -28.29 2.64 21.64
C PRO A 170 -28.57 2.87 23.12
N THR A 171 -28.22 4.04 23.64
CA THR A 171 -28.67 4.53 24.94
C THR A 171 -30.18 4.77 24.86
N PRO A 172 -31.01 4.07 25.66
CA PRO A 172 -32.40 4.47 25.82
C PRO A 172 -32.45 5.75 26.66
N GLN A 173 -33.17 6.76 26.18
CA GLN A 173 -33.76 7.81 27.01
C GLN A 173 -35.22 7.47 27.29
#